data_AF-A0A7C6S4Y3-F1
#
_entry.id   AF-A0A7C6S4Y3-F1
#
_cell.length_a   1.000
_cell.length_b   1.000
_cell.length_c   1.000
_cell.angle_alpha   90.00
_cell.angle_beta   90.00
_cell.angle_gamma   90.00
#
_symmetry.space_group_name_H-M   'P 1'
#
loop_
_entity.id
_entity.type
_entity.pdbx_description
1 polymer ?
#
loop_
_entity_poly.entity_id
_entity_poly.type
_entity_poly.pdbx_seq_one_letter_code
_entity_poly.pdbx_strand_id
1 'polypeptide(L)'
;MKREWFVTSDQTKLSLAIWEIPAPKCVVQIIHGMNEHMGRYQEFAEFLNTQGFLVGGDDHRGHGLTAGQREKVGKADYDIFEKTTQDQIEITQYLKKTYNLPVV
;
A
#
# COMPACT_ATOMS: atom_id res chain seq x y z
N MET A 1 -7.26 10.92 -0.23
CA MET A 1 -6.01 10.13 -0.23
C MET A 1 -4.83 11.00 0.19
N LYS A 2 -4.09 10.59 1.22
CA LYS A 2 -2.71 11.05 1.49
C LYS A 2 -1.74 10.05 0.86
N ARG A 3 -0.61 10.54 0.34
CA ARG A 3 0.51 9.73 -0.12
C ARG A 3 1.72 9.97 0.76
N GLU A 4 2.42 8.90 1.14
CA GLU A 4 3.69 8.97 1.85
C GLU A 4 4.67 7.92 1.30
N TRP A 5 5.95 8.13 1.60
CA TRP A 5 7.00 7.18 1.21
C TRP A 5 7.32 6.29 2.41
N PHE A 6 7.05 4.99 2.25
CA PHE A 6 7.48 3.96 3.19
C PHE A 6 8.85 3.45 2.76
N VAL A 7 9.80 3.35 3.69
CA VAL A 7 11.13 2.78 3.44
C VAL A 7 11.17 1.40 4.08
N THR A 8 11.31 0.38 3.25
CA THR A 8 11.41 -1.02 3.68
C THR A 8 12.75 -1.28 4.38
N SER A 9 12.84 -2.42 5.04
CA SER A 9 14.08 -2.92 5.66
C SER A 9 15.25 -2.99 4.67
N ASP A 10 14.98 -3.36 3.41
CA ASP A 10 15.97 -3.40 2.33
C ASP A 10 16.18 -2.07 1.60
N GLN A 11 15.75 -0.95 2.19
CA GLN A 11 15.93 0.43 1.70
C GLN A 11 15.15 0.78 0.43
N THR A 12 14.19 -0.05 0.04
CA THR A 12 13.28 0.24 -1.07
C THR A 12 12.25 1.29 -0.63
N LYS A 13 12.00 2.28 -1.48
CA LYS A 13 10.98 3.31 -1.26
C LYS A 13 9.69 2.91 -1.95
N LEU A 14 8.62 2.71 -1.18
CA LEU A 14 7.28 2.37 -1.68
C LEU A 14 6.35 3.58 -1.51
N SER A 15 5.55 3.86 -2.54
CA SER A 15 4.51 4.88 -2.47
C SER A 15 3.29 4.30 -1.76
N LEU A 16 3.10 4.69 -0.50
CA LEU A 16 1.97 4.27 0.32
C LEU A 16 0.81 5.26 0.15
N ALA A 17 -0.38 4.74 -0.16
CA ALA A 17 -1.64 5.47 -0.22
C ALA A 17 -2.45 5.19 1.03
N ILE A 18 -2.95 6.26 1.67
CA ILE A 18 -3.76 6.16 2.88
C ILE A 18 -5.02 7.03 2.75
N TRP A 19 -6.16 6.44 3.05
CA TRP A 19 -7.45 7.11 3.19
C TRP A 19 -7.85 7.10 4.66
N GLU A 20 -7.33 8.08 5.41
CA GLU A 20 -7.63 8.22 6.83
C GLU A 20 -9.06 8.72 7.07
N ILE A 21 -9.63 8.28 8.18
CA ILE A 21 -10.90 8.78 8.74
C ILE A 21 -10.74 8.96 10.25
N PRO A 22 -11.54 9.81 10.90
CA PRO A 22 -11.57 9.88 12.36
C PRO A 22 -12.15 8.60 12.96
N ALA A 23 -11.55 8.12 14.06
CA ALA A 23 -11.98 6.96 14.85
C ALA A 23 -12.33 5.69 14.02
N PRO A 24 -11.39 5.15 13.22
CA PRO A 24 -11.64 3.95 12.42
C PRO A 24 -11.82 2.70 13.30
N LYS A 25 -12.67 1.77 12.84
CA LYS A 25 -12.89 0.47 13.50
C LYS A 25 -11.70 -0.48 13.34
N CYS A 26 -11.13 -0.49 12.14
CA CYS A 26 -9.93 -1.22 11.77
C CYS A 26 -9.31 -0.58 10.52
N VAL A 27 -8.16 -1.10 10.12
CA VAL A 27 -7.49 -0.79 8.86
C VAL A 27 -7.76 -1.91 7.86
N VAL A 28 -8.17 -1.57 6.64
CA VAL A 28 -8.19 -2.49 5.49
C VAL A 28 -6.94 -2.23 4.65
N GLN A 29 -6.08 -3.24 4.53
CA GLN A 29 -4.92 -3.18 3.65
C GLN A 29 -5.27 -3.73 2.27
N ILE A 30 -5.28 -2.88 1.26
CA ILE A 30 -5.46 -3.30 -0.13
C ILE A 30 -4.11 -3.70 -0.70
N ILE A 31 -4.06 -4.91 -1.25
CA ILE A 31 -2.95 -5.43 -2.05
C ILE A 31 -3.46 -5.53 -3.49
N HIS A 32 -2.91 -4.71 -4.39
CA HIS A 32 -3.45 -4.61 -5.74
C HIS A 32 -2.91 -5.72 -6.67
N GLY A 33 -3.56 -5.90 -7.83
CA GLY A 33 -3.17 -6.90 -8.80
C GLY A 33 -1.97 -6.53 -9.68
N MET A 34 -1.60 -7.46 -10.55
CA MET A 34 -0.59 -7.25 -11.59
C MET A 34 -1.03 -6.15 -12.55
N ASN A 35 -0.10 -5.23 -12.88
CA ASN A 35 -0.34 -4.09 -13.78
C ASN A 35 -1.39 -3.08 -13.25
N GLU A 36 -1.62 -3.08 -11.94
CA GLU A 36 -2.48 -2.10 -11.27
C GLU A 36 -1.64 -1.14 -10.39
N HIS A 37 -2.34 -0.25 -9.68
CA HIS A 37 -1.77 0.67 -8.69
C HIS A 37 -2.91 1.19 -7.80
N MET A 38 -2.57 1.72 -6.63
CA MET A 38 -3.54 2.14 -5.61
C MET A 38 -4.50 3.24 -6.06
N GLY A 39 -4.11 4.02 -7.07
CA GLY A 39 -5.00 5.05 -7.64
C GLY A 39 -6.30 4.49 -8.23
N ARG A 40 -6.30 3.22 -8.67
CA ARG A 40 -7.50 2.55 -9.19
C ARG A 40 -8.53 2.21 -8.11
N TYR A 41 -8.13 2.20 -6.84
CA TYR A 41 -8.96 1.80 -5.72
C TYR A 41 -9.58 2.99 -4.97
N GLN A 42 -9.44 4.22 -5.49
CA GLN A 42 -9.95 5.44 -4.87
C GLN A 42 -11.42 5.32 -4.45
N GLU A 43 -12.31 4.96 -5.38
CA GLU A 43 -13.75 4.87 -5.10
C GLU A 43 -14.09 3.78 -4.09
N PHE A 44 -13.39 2.63 -4.15
CA PHE A 44 -13.58 1.54 -3.20
C PHE A 44 -13.08 1.90 -1.81
N ALA A 45 -11.93 2.57 -1.70
CA ALA A 45 -11.40 3.05 -0.44
C ALA A 45 -12.32 4.10 0.20
N GLU A 46 -12.88 5.01 -0.61
CA GLU A 46 -13.86 5.98 -0.15
C GLU A 46 -15.16 5.33 0.30
N PHE A 47 -15.64 4.30 -0.42
CA PHE A 47 -16.76 3.50 0.04
C PHE A 47 -16.48 2.85 1.40
N LEU A 48 -15.32 2.21 1.60
CA LEU A 48 -14.95 1.60 2.89
C LEU A 48 -14.82 2.64 4.01
N ASN A 49 -14.33 3.85 3.70
CA ASN A 49 -14.33 4.97 4.64
C ASN A 49 -15.73 5.30 5.14
N THR A 50 -16.76 5.30 4.27
CA THR A 50 -18.16 5.51 4.70
C THR A 50 -18.66 4.42 5.66
N GLN A 51 -18.04 3.25 5.64
CA GLN A 51 -18.36 2.13 6.54
C GLN A 51 -17.57 2.16 7.86
N GLY A 52 -16.69 3.14 8.03
CA GLY A 52 -15.89 3.34 9.24
C GLY A 52 -14.56 2.58 9.25
N PHE A 53 -14.01 2.27 8.07
CA PHE A 53 -12.70 1.64 7.93
C PHE A 53 -11.67 2.63 7.40
N LEU A 54 -10.47 2.62 7.98
CA LEU A 54 -9.31 3.28 7.37
C LEU A 54 -8.77 2.37 6.28
N VAL A 55 -8.36 2.92 5.14
CA VAL A 55 -7.79 2.11 4.05
C VAL A 55 -6.34 2.50 3.78
N GLY A 56 -5.47 1.51 3.64
CA GLY A 56 -4.07 1.69 3.29
C GLY A 56 -3.60 0.68 2.25
N GLY A 57 -2.54 0.99 1.53
CA GLY A 57 -1.90 0.06 0.59
C GLY A 57 -0.83 0.77 -0.23
N ASP A 58 0.16 0.04 -0.73
CA ASP A 58 1.24 0.60 -1.55
C ASP A 58 1.02 0.35 -3.04
N ASP A 59 1.64 1.18 -3.86
CA ASP A 59 2.00 0.75 -5.20
C ASP A 59 3.20 -0.21 -5.08
N HIS A 60 3.07 -1.45 -5.53
CA HIS A 60 4.11 -2.47 -5.38
C HIS A 60 5.41 -2.13 -6.11
N ARG A 61 6.49 -2.85 -5.80
CA ARG A 61 7.73 -2.80 -6.59
C ARG A 61 7.42 -2.95 -8.08
N GLY A 62 8.01 -2.09 -8.90
CA GLY A 62 7.76 -2.09 -10.34
C GLY A 62 6.33 -1.70 -10.75
N HIS A 63 5.52 -1.13 -9.85
CA HIS A 63 4.16 -0.66 -10.14
C HIS A 63 3.97 0.81 -9.76
N GLY A 64 2.96 1.44 -10.37
CA GLY A 64 2.48 2.78 -10.05
C GLY A 64 3.59 3.82 -9.83
N LEU A 65 3.45 4.61 -8.77
CA LEU A 65 4.39 5.64 -8.38
C LEU A 65 5.70 5.07 -7.81
N THR A 66 5.68 3.85 -7.29
CA THR A 66 6.89 3.15 -6.78
C THR A 66 7.88 2.84 -7.89
N ALA A 67 7.40 2.48 -9.10
CA ALA A 67 8.28 2.31 -10.26
C ALA A 67 9.00 3.62 -10.64
N GLY A 68 8.38 4.77 -10.35
CA GLY A 68 8.88 6.12 -10.61
C GLY A 68 8.89 6.53 -12.09
N GLN A 69 9.33 5.63 -12.97
CA GLN A 69 9.42 5.84 -14.43
C GLN A 69 8.75 4.69 -15.16
N ARG A 70 8.14 4.99 -16.32
CA ARG A 70 7.36 4.02 -17.11
C ARG A 70 8.21 2.83 -17.56
N GLU A 71 9.48 3.07 -17.85
CA GLU A 71 10.44 2.06 -18.31
C GLU A 71 10.80 1.05 -17.23
N LYS A 72 10.52 1.34 -15.95
CA LYS A 72 10.77 0.45 -14.81
C LYS A 72 9.53 -0.36 -14.41
N VAL A 73 8.36 -0.03 -14.97
CA VAL A 73 7.12 -0.76 -14.69
C VAL A 73 7.26 -2.20 -15.18
N GLY A 74 6.92 -3.16 -14.32
CA GLY A 74 6.99 -4.59 -14.61
C GLY A 74 8.41 -5.16 -14.75
N LYS A 75 9.45 -4.43 -14.35
CA LYS A 75 10.85 -4.91 -14.39
C LYS A 75 11.38 -5.21 -13.00
N ALA A 76 11.96 -6.40 -12.84
CA ALA A 76 12.75 -6.78 -11.69
C ALA A 76 13.85 -7.76 -12.13
N ASP A 77 15.04 -7.62 -11.55
CA ASP A 77 16.19 -8.53 -11.68
C ASP A 77 16.36 -9.43 -10.43
N TYR A 78 15.32 -9.47 -9.59
CA TYR A 78 15.20 -10.26 -8.36
C TYR A 78 13.82 -10.93 -8.30
N ASP A 79 13.62 -11.82 -7.33
CA ASP A 79 12.30 -12.41 -7.06
C ASP A 79 11.35 -11.33 -6.56
N ILE A 80 10.56 -10.79 -7.49
CA ILE A 80 9.61 -9.72 -7.19
C ILE A 80 8.47 -10.20 -6.30
N PHE A 81 8.09 -11.48 -6.38
CA PHE A 81 7.01 -12.03 -5.58
C PHE A 81 7.41 -12.12 -4.10
N GLU A 82 8.59 -12.67 -3.83
CA GLU A 82 9.14 -12.74 -2.47
C GLU A 82 9.29 -11.33 -1.89
N LYS A 83 9.88 -10.41 -2.66
CA LYS A 83 10.10 -9.02 -2.22
C LYS A 83 8.79 -8.28 -1.96
N THR A 84 7.82 -8.35 -2.86
CA THR A 84 6.51 -7.74 -2.63
C THR A 84 5.79 -8.35 -1.44
N THR A 85 5.88 -9.68 -1.22
CA THR A 85 5.29 -10.32 -0.04
C THR A 85 5.92 -9.80 1.25
N GLN A 86 7.25 -9.67 1.29
CA GLN A 86 7.96 -9.09 2.44
C GLN A 86 7.54 -7.63 2.68
N ASP A 87 7.39 -6.83 1.62
CA ASP A 87 6.90 -5.46 1.72
C ASP A 87 5.50 -5.40 2.35
N GLN A 88 4.58 -6.29 1.93
CA GLN A 88 3.22 -6.33 2.49
C GLN A 88 3.22 -6.66 3.97
N ILE A 89 4.11 -7.55 4.42
CA ILE A 89 4.28 -7.87 5.84
C ILE A 89 4.78 -6.63 6.60
N GLU A 90 5.80 -5.94 6.08
CA GLU A 90 6.33 -4.72 6.72
C GLU A 90 5.29 -3.61 6.80
N ILE A 91 4.53 -3.38 5.73
CA ILE A 91 3.43 -2.42 5.69
C ILE A 91 2.33 -2.82 6.68
N THR A 92 1.97 -4.11 6.76
CA THR A 92 0.99 -4.58 7.75
C THR A 92 1.44 -4.21 9.17
N GLN A 93 2.71 -4.45 9.51
CA GLN A 93 3.24 -4.12 10.84
C GLN A 93 3.30 -2.62 11.08
N TYR A 94 3.67 -1.84 10.05
CA TYR A 94 3.63 -0.38 10.11
C TYR A 94 2.21 0.12 10.39
N LEU A 95 1.20 -0.31 9.64
CA LEU A 95 -0.19 0.10 9.83
C LEU A 95 -0.72 -0.27 11.22
N LYS A 96 -0.44 -1.50 11.69
CA LYS A 96 -0.79 -1.94 13.05
C LYS A 96 -0.18 -1.02 14.11
N LYS A 97 1.11 -0.72 14.00
CA LYS A 97 1.83 0.12 14.96
C LYS A 97 1.36 1.58 14.94
N THR A 98 1.16 2.13 13.75
CA THR A 98 0.81 3.55 13.55
C THR A 98 -0.60 3.86 14.05
N TYR A 99 -1.57 2.99 13.74
CA TYR A 99 -2.97 3.25 14.10
C TYR A 99 -3.41 2.53 15.38
N ASN A 100 -2.62 1.58 15.90
CA ASN A 100 -2.98 0.75 17.04
C ASN A 100 -4.36 0.07 16.88
N LEU A 101 -4.61 -0.45 15.68
CA LEU A 101 -5.85 -1.11 15.28
C LEU A 101 -5.56 -2.45 14.60
N PRO A 102 -6.54 -3.37 14.58
CA PRO A 102 -6.47 -4.54 13.71
C PRO A 102 -6.29 -4.12 12.25
N VAL A 103 -5.47 -4.87 11.51
CA VAL A 103 -5.34 -4.76 10.05
C VAL A 103 -5.95 -6.02 9.45
N VAL A 104 -6.81 -5.82 8.45
CA VAL A 104 -7.51 -6.86 7.68
C VAL A 104 -7.12 -6.76 6.23
#